data_AF-A0A354I8W0-F1
#
_entry.id   AF-A0A354I8W0-F1
#
_cell.length_a   1.000
_cell.length_b   1.000
_cell.length_c   1.000
_cell.angle_alpha   90.00
_cell.angle_beta   90.00
_cell.angle_gamma   90.00
#
_symmetry.space_group_name_H-M   'P 1'
#
loop_
_entity.id
_entity.type
_entity.pdbx_description
1 polymer ?
#
loop_
_entity_poly.entity_id
_entity_poly.type
_entity_poly.pdbx_seq_one_letter_code
_entity_poly.pdbx_strand_id
1 'polypeptide(L)'
;MLGFSKQPGGANRKVQDSMFTDLFRQQEKLFDLYWTLHPEDDITESGDIRNIILTNVFSGGIMNDLGMQVGDRIIILTEHQSTVNYNMPARALMYYIGELKQYLFGDEERTRRLYGCSLMNLPFPEFYVIYMGDNKKFSGCELQLSDAFENKEFLEAKVKVLNQESVDKESIIFARYY
;
A
#
# COMPACT_ATOMS: atom_id res chain seq x y z
N MET A 1 12.73 -43.52 15.53
CA MET A 1 13.51 -42.35 15.05
C MET A 1 13.34 -42.25 13.54
N LEU A 2 12.60 -41.25 13.05
CA LEU A 2 12.57 -40.85 11.65
C LEU A 2 12.50 -39.32 11.64
N GLY A 3 13.52 -38.70 11.03
CA GLY A 3 13.83 -37.28 11.14
C GLY A 3 12.95 -36.39 10.26
N PHE A 4 12.62 -35.22 10.79
CA PHE A 4 12.03 -34.12 10.03
C PHE A 4 13.09 -33.47 9.12
N SER A 5 12.84 -33.46 7.82
CA SER A 5 13.61 -32.66 6.86
C SER A 5 13.30 -31.17 7.07
N LYS A 6 14.32 -30.37 7.41
CA LYS A 6 14.25 -28.91 7.41
C LYS A 6 13.98 -28.38 6.00
N GLN A 7 12.91 -27.60 5.83
CA GLN A 7 12.71 -26.75 4.65
C GLN A 7 13.66 -25.52 4.71
N PRO A 8 14.23 -25.05 3.59
CA PRO A 8 15.04 -23.85 3.56
C PRO A 8 14.13 -22.62 3.34
N GLY A 9 13.91 -21.82 4.37
CA GLY A 9 12.98 -20.68 4.29
C GLY A 9 13.28 -19.51 5.23
N GLY A 10 14.56 -19.16 5.42
CA GLY A 10 14.96 -18.21 6.48
C GLY A 10 15.80 -16.99 6.09
N ALA A 11 16.36 -16.93 4.87
CA ALA A 11 17.32 -15.87 4.51
C ALA A 11 16.66 -14.67 3.79
N ASN A 12 15.87 -14.92 2.73
CA ASN A 12 15.23 -13.84 1.95
C ASN A 12 14.28 -12.97 2.75
N ARG A 13 13.60 -13.55 3.75
CA ARG A 13 12.57 -12.85 4.51
C ARG A 13 13.15 -11.73 5.40
N LYS A 14 14.32 -11.97 6.01
CA LYS A 14 14.97 -10.98 6.89
C LYS A 14 15.56 -9.78 6.15
N VAL A 15 16.06 -10.02 4.95
CA VAL A 15 16.62 -9.00 4.05
C VAL A 15 15.52 -8.11 3.47
N GLN A 16 14.37 -8.69 3.13
CA GLN A 16 13.23 -7.95 2.60
C GLN A 16 12.51 -7.14 3.69
N ASP A 17 12.39 -7.68 4.90
CA ASP A 17 11.90 -6.94 6.07
C ASP A 17 12.76 -5.70 6.36
N SER A 18 14.08 -5.73 6.10
CA SER A 18 14.94 -4.55 6.30
C SER A 18 14.75 -3.49 5.23
N MET A 19 14.53 -3.86 3.96
CA MET A 19 14.39 -2.88 2.89
C MET A 19 13.14 -2.00 3.05
N PHE A 20 11.98 -2.60 3.33
CA PHE A 20 10.78 -1.80 3.58
C PHE A 20 10.95 -0.99 4.87
N THR A 21 11.50 -1.57 5.94
CA THR A 21 11.89 -0.82 7.15
C THR A 21 12.77 0.39 6.84
N ASP A 22 13.70 0.28 5.89
CA ASP A 22 14.58 1.35 5.46
C ASP A 22 13.89 2.38 4.55
N LEU A 23 12.93 1.94 3.72
CA LEU A 23 12.01 2.83 2.99
C LEU A 23 11.17 3.66 3.97
N PHE A 24 10.69 3.03 5.06
CA PHE A 24 9.87 3.66 6.10
C PHE A 24 10.62 4.67 6.98
N ARG A 25 11.96 4.59 7.06
CA ARG A 25 12.80 5.45 7.91
C ARG A 25 13.33 6.69 7.21
N GLN A 26 13.27 6.75 5.89
CA GLN A 26 13.90 7.81 5.09
C GLN A 26 12.81 8.52 4.30
N GLN A 27 12.51 9.75 4.71
CA GLN A 27 11.47 10.60 4.12
C GLN A 27 11.72 10.84 2.62
N GLU A 28 12.99 10.90 2.22
CA GLU A 28 13.45 11.06 0.84
C GLU A 28 13.00 9.88 -0.04
N LYS A 29 13.02 8.66 0.49
CA LYS A 29 12.63 7.46 -0.28
C LYS A 29 11.12 7.36 -0.52
N LEU A 30 10.32 7.84 0.43
CA LEU A 30 8.87 7.93 0.25
C LEU A 30 8.52 8.95 -0.84
N PHE A 31 9.30 10.03 -0.92
CA PHE A 31 9.19 11.03 -1.97
C PHE A 31 9.54 10.47 -3.34
N ASP A 32 10.66 9.77 -3.49
CA ASP A 32 11.03 9.13 -4.76
C ASP A 32 9.97 8.12 -5.24
N LEU A 33 9.41 7.33 -4.31
CA LEU A 33 8.33 6.40 -4.61
C LEU A 33 7.07 7.13 -5.08
N TYR A 34 6.68 8.21 -4.41
CA TYR A 34 5.54 9.02 -4.84
C TYR A 34 5.75 9.60 -6.24
N TRP A 35 6.91 10.21 -6.48
CA TRP A 35 7.24 10.83 -7.76
C TRP A 35 7.28 9.81 -8.91
N THR A 36 7.62 8.56 -8.61
CA THR A 36 7.55 7.46 -9.58
C THR A 36 6.10 7.11 -9.95
N LEU A 37 5.17 7.20 -9.00
CA LEU A 37 3.74 6.93 -9.23
C LEU A 37 3.04 8.11 -9.91
N HIS A 38 3.45 9.34 -9.57
CA HIS A 38 2.84 10.59 -10.00
C HIS A 38 3.87 11.58 -10.54
N PRO A 39 4.57 11.27 -11.66
CA PRO A 39 5.54 12.18 -12.26
C PRO A 39 4.90 13.47 -12.80
N GLU A 40 3.57 13.48 -12.96
CA GLU A 40 2.80 14.66 -13.36
C GLU A 40 2.62 15.71 -12.26
N ASP A 41 2.85 15.35 -11.00
CA ASP A 41 2.61 16.23 -9.86
C ASP A 41 3.84 17.12 -9.57
N ASP A 42 3.58 18.41 -9.30
CA ASP A 42 4.60 19.41 -8.97
C ASP A 42 4.85 19.48 -7.47
N ILE A 43 5.23 18.35 -6.87
CA ILE A 43 5.67 18.30 -5.47
C ILE A 43 7.16 18.56 -5.43
N THR A 44 7.56 19.62 -4.72
CA THR A 44 8.94 20.11 -4.72
C THR A 44 9.74 19.68 -3.49
N GLU A 45 9.07 19.25 -2.42
CA GLU A 45 9.72 18.91 -1.15
C GLU A 45 9.12 17.66 -0.49
N SER A 46 9.97 16.92 0.23
CA SER A 46 9.57 15.69 0.91
C SER A 46 8.62 15.93 2.10
N GLY A 47 8.53 17.17 2.60
CA GLY A 47 7.63 17.58 3.68
C GLY A 47 6.14 17.51 3.33
N ASP A 48 5.81 17.45 2.04
CA ASP A 48 4.43 17.36 1.55
C ASP A 48 3.84 15.95 1.67
N ILE A 49 4.68 14.96 2.01
CA ILE A 49 4.30 13.55 2.13
C ILE A 49 4.29 13.16 3.59
N ARG A 50 3.15 12.75 4.10
CA ARG A 50 3.02 12.22 5.46
C ARG A 50 3.01 10.70 5.43
N ASN A 51 3.98 10.07 6.11
CA ASN A 51 3.96 8.63 6.31
C ASN A 51 2.79 8.22 7.23
N ILE A 52 2.10 7.14 6.85
CA ILE A 52 1.03 6.53 7.62
C ILE A 52 1.48 5.15 8.12
N ILE A 53 1.38 4.95 9.43
CA ILE A 53 1.63 3.64 10.05
C ILE A 53 0.36 2.80 9.92
N LEU A 54 0.35 1.88 8.95
CA LEU A 54 -0.75 0.95 8.79
C LEU A 54 -0.75 -0.10 9.90
N THR A 55 -1.77 -0.05 10.76
CA THR A 55 -1.96 -1.02 11.84
C THR A 55 -2.69 -2.25 11.31
N ASN A 56 -2.04 -3.42 11.37
CA ASN A 56 -2.58 -4.66 10.82
C ASN A 56 -3.71 -5.23 11.69
N VAL A 57 -4.85 -5.57 11.09
CA VAL A 57 -6.05 -6.11 11.77
C VAL A 57 -6.09 -7.65 11.72
N PHE A 58 -5.26 -8.30 10.90
CA PHE A 58 -5.46 -9.72 10.55
C PHE A 58 -4.54 -10.71 11.27
N SER A 59 -3.37 -10.30 11.75
CA SER A 59 -2.44 -11.18 12.47
C SER A 59 -1.37 -10.34 13.16
N GLY A 60 -0.93 -10.72 14.35
CA GLY A 60 0.15 -10.07 15.12
C GLY A 60 1.55 -10.18 14.51
N GLY A 61 1.66 -10.07 13.19
CA GLY A 61 2.90 -9.97 12.44
C GLY A 61 2.96 -8.67 11.64
N ILE A 62 4.15 -8.07 11.60
CA ILE A 62 4.48 -6.94 10.73
C ILE A 62 4.33 -7.44 9.29
N MET A 63 3.42 -6.84 8.54
CA MET A 63 3.44 -6.93 7.08
C MET A 63 3.92 -5.59 6.54
N ASN A 64 4.69 -5.63 5.45
CA ASN A 64 5.34 -4.48 4.81
C ASN A 64 4.34 -3.65 3.98
N ASP A 65 3.23 -3.25 4.62
CA ASP A 65 2.26 -2.36 3.99
C ASP A 65 2.57 -0.91 4.39
N LEU A 66 2.53 -0.03 3.40
CA LEU A 66 2.82 1.38 3.49
C LEU A 66 1.56 2.18 3.21
N GLY A 67 1.28 3.16 4.06
CA GLY A 67 0.36 4.22 3.72
C GLY A 67 1.14 5.53 3.61
N MET A 68 0.75 6.39 2.69
CA MET A 68 1.19 7.78 2.69
C MET A 68 0.02 8.69 2.38
N GLN A 69 0.04 9.88 2.97
CA GLN A 69 -0.87 10.96 2.65
C GLN A 69 -0.11 12.06 1.93
N VAL A 70 -0.62 12.47 0.77
CA VAL A 70 -0.02 13.51 -0.07
C VAL A 70 -1.12 14.46 -0.52
N GLY A 71 -1.11 15.69 -0.01
CA GLY A 71 -2.23 16.62 -0.17
C GLY A 71 -3.56 16.01 0.30
N ASP A 72 -4.51 15.87 -0.62
CA ASP A 72 -5.81 15.24 -0.41
C ASP A 72 -5.85 13.76 -0.85
N ARG A 73 -4.73 13.11 -1.13
CA ARG A 73 -4.66 11.68 -1.46
C ARG A 73 -4.23 10.85 -0.27
N ILE A 74 -4.81 9.65 -0.12
CA ILE A 74 -4.27 8.60 0.73
C ILE A 74 -3.93 7.43 -0.17
N ILE A 75 -2.63 7.13 -0.24
CA ILE A 75 -2.09 6.05 -1.06
C ILE A 75 -1.76 4.88 -0.14
N ILE A 76 -2.33 3.71 -0.43
CA ILE A 76 -2.00 2.45 0.23
C ILE A 76 -1.19 1.60 -0.75
N LEU A 77 0.04 1.31 -0.37
CA LEU A 77 0.91 0.37 -1.05
C LEU A 77 1.08 -0.87 -0.19
N THR A 78 0.69 -2.01 -0.72
CA THR A 78 0.89 -3.29 -0.04
C THR A 78 1.97 -4.07 -0.78
N GLU A 79 3.03 -4.48 -0.08
CA GLU A 79 3.96 -5.43 -0.66
C GLU A 79 3.30 -6.81 -0.67
N HIS A 80 3.20 -7.40 -1.86
CA HIS A 80 2.77 -8.77 -1.95
C HIS A 80 3.94 -9.65 -2.38
N GLN A 81 4.32 -10.57 -1.47
CA GLN A 81 5.24 -11.65 -1.77
C GLN A 81 4.82 -12.40 -3.04
N SER A 82 5.76 -13.14 -3.62
CA SER A 82 5.70 -13.85 -4.91
C SER A 82 4.48 -14.75 -5.18
N THR A 83 3.59 -14.95 -4.22
CA THR A 83 2.30 -15.63 -4.38
C THR A 83 1.24 -14.66 -4.94
N VAL A 84 0.40 -15.13 -5.85
CA VAL A 84 -0.76 -14.36 -6.33
C VAL A 84 -1.83 -14.25 -5.24
N ASN A 85 -2.41 -13.06 -5.05
CA ASN A 85 -3.51 -12.86 -4.12
C ASN A 85 -4.55 -11.88 -4.68
N TYR A 86 -5.72 -12.41 -5.02
CA TYR A 86 -6.83 -11.61 -5.56
C TYR A 86 -7.62 -10.87 -4.46
N ASN A 87 -7.34 -11.10 -3.18
CA ASN A 87 -8.02 -10.47 -2.05
C ASN A 87 -7.38 -9.12 -1.64
N MET A 88 -6.36 -8.65 -2.37
CA MET A 88 -5.69 -7.39 -2.06
C MET A 88 -6.61 -6.15 -2.07
N PRO A 89 -7.64 -6.05 -2.92
CA PRO A 89 -8.62 -4.95 -2.83
C PRO A 89 -9.30 -4.85 -1.48
N ALA A 90 -9.67 -5.97 -0.85
CA ALA A 90 -10.30 -5.96 0.46
C ALA A 90 -9.32 -5.43 1.52
N ARG A 91 -8.06 -5.90 1.48
CA ARG A 91 -6.99 -5.47 2.39
C ARG A 91 -6.73 -3.97 2.28
N ALA A 92 -6.55 -3.46 1.06
CA ALA A 92 -6.28 -2.05 0.82
C ALA A 92 -7.44 -1.16 1.29
N LEU A 93 -8.69 -1.58 1.01
CA LEU A 93 -9.88 -0.86 1.47
C LEU A 93 -9.93 -0.78 3.01
N MET A 94 -9.61 -1.86 3.72
CA MET A 94 -9.61 -1.85 5.19
C MET A 94 -8.57 -0.89 5.77
N TYR A 95 -7.38 -0.81 5.17
CA TYR A 95 -6.38 0.19 5.55
C TYR A 95 -6.89 1.61 5.32
N TYR A 96 -7.41 1.89 4.14
CA TYR A 96 -7.95 3.20 3.84
C TYR A 96 -9.10 3.60 4.76
N ILE A 97 -10.03 2.70 5.09
CA ILE A 97 -11.11 2.99 6.04
C ILE A 97 -10.55 3.30 7.44
N GLY A 98 -9.53 2.56 7.88
CA GLY A 98 -8.84 2.83 9.15
C GLY A 98 -8.25 4.25 9.18
N GLU A 99 -7.57 4.64 8.11
CA GLU A 99 -6.94 5.96 7.99
C GLU A 99 -7.95 7.08 7.78
N LEU A 100 -8.98 6.86 6.97
CA LEU A 100 -10.07 7.80 6.76
C LEU A 100 -10.77 8.09 8.10
N LYS A 101 -10.96 7.07 8.94
CA LYS A 101 -11.48 7.26 10.31
C LYS A 101 -10.55 8.16 11.13
N GLN A 102 -9.25 7.89 11.15
CA GLN A 102 -8.29 8.74 11.87
C GLN A 102 -8.31 10.19 11.34
N TYR A 103 -8.37 10.36 10.02
CA TYR A 103 -8.44 11.66 9.37
C TYR A 103 -9.70 12.45 9.77
N LEU A 104 -10.87 11.80 9.73
CA LEU A 104 -12.16 12.43 10.02
C LEU A 104 -12.32 12.80 11.49
N PHE A 105 -11.93 11.92 12.40
CA PHE A 105 -12.16 12.08 13.84
C PHE A 105 -10.96 12.67 14.60
N GLY A 106 -9.80 12.81 13.95
CA GLY A 106 -8.61 13.43 14.55
C GLY A 106 -8.64 14.97 14.57
N ASP A 107 -9.70 15.59 14.07
CA ASP A 107 -9.87 17.04 14.00
C ASP A 107 -11.35 17.41 14.24
N GLU A 108 -11.58 18.31 15.20
CA GLU A 108 -12.93 18.67 15.65
C GLU A 108 -13.73 19.38 14.55
N GLU A 109 -13.10 20.20 13.72
CA GLU A 109 -13.77 20.90 12.62
C GLU A 109 -14.16 19.94 11.50
N ARG A 110 -13.29 18.98 11.16
CA ARG A 110 -13.64 17.89 10.23
C ARG A 110 -14.77 17.03 10.78
N THR A 111 -14.72 16.69 12.06
CA THR A 111 -15.78 15.95 12.74
C THR A 111 -17.10 16.71 12.68
N ARG A 112 -17.10 18.01 12.98
CA ARG A 112 -18.28 18.88 12.91
C ARG A 112 -18.85 18.95 11.49
N ARG A 113 -17.99 19.04 10.47
CA ARG A 113 -18.41 19.02 9.05
C ARG A 113 -19.01 17.68 8.64
N LEU A 114 -18.47 16.56 9.11
CA LEU A 114 -19.02 15.23 8.85
C LEU A 114 -20.46 15.07 9.34
N TYR A 115 -20.80 15.69 10.49
CA TYR A 115 -22.17 15.74 11.02
C TYR A 115 -23.01 16.89 10.45
N GLY A 116 -22.44 17.70 9.57
CA GLY A 116 -23.13 18.79 8.90
C GLY A 116 -23.88 18.34 7.65
N CYS A 117 -24.58 19.28 7.03
CA CYS A 117 -25.33 19.07 5.79
C CYS A 117 -24.57 19.48 4.52
N SER A 118 -23.36 20.07 4.65
CA SER A 118 -22.51 20.38 3.50
C SER A 118 -21.69 19.16 3.09
N LEU A 119 -21.59 18.92 1.78
CA LEU A 119 -20.75 17.86 1.25
C LEU A 119 -19.29 18.11 1.64
N MET A 120 -18.66 17.11 2.22
CA MET A 120 -17.25 17.13 2.59
C MET A 120 -16.43 16.39 1.55
N ASN A 121 -15.34 17.01 1.11
CA ASN A 121 -14.34 16.34 0.29
C ASN A 121 -13.55 15.38 1.19
N LEU A 122 -13.53 14.11 0.81
CA LEU A 122 -12.75 13.08 1.49
C LEU A 122 -11.41 12.90 0.76
N PRO A 123 -10.36 12.45 1.47
CA PRO A 123 -9.12 12.12 0.81
C PRO A 123 -9.32 11.07 -0.28
N PHE A 124 -8.80 11.31 -1.48
CA PHE A 124 -8.92 10.38 -2.60
C PHE A 124 -8.10 9.11 -2.35
N PRO A 125 -8.72 7.91 -2.40
CA PRO A 125 -8.00 6.65 -2.20
C PRO A 125 -7.23 6.21 -3.45
N GLU A 126 -5.99 5.78 -3.28
CA GLU A 126 -5.24 5.06 -4.31
C GLU A 126 -4.61 3.78 -3.77
N PHE A 127 -4.73 2.69 -4.53
CA PHE A 127 -4.31 1.38 -4.07
C PHE A 127 -3.35 0.73 -5.05
N TYR A 128 -2.18 0.33 -4.52
CA TYR A 128 -1.13 -0.31 -5.28
C TYR A 128 -0.65 -1.59 -4.60
N VAL A 129 -0.39 -2.60 -5.40
CA VAL A 129 0.30 -3.82 -4.97
C VAL A 129 1.63 -3.88 -5.68
N ILE A 130 2.72 -3.95 -4.94
CA ILE A 130 4.04 -4.25 -5.51
C ILE A 130 4.17 -5.77 -5.55
N TYR A 131 4.14 -6.35 -6.76
CA TYR A 131 4.24 -7.79 -6.96
C TYR A 131 5.64 -8.19 -7.42
N MET A 132 6.32 -8.99 -6.59
CA MET A 132 7.69 -9.46 -6.82
C MET A 132 7.77 -10.91 -7.34
N GLY A 133 6.66 -11.48 -7.82
CA GLY A 133 6.63 -12.85 -8.34
C GLY A 133 6.74 -12.93 -9.86
N ASP A 134 6.92 -14.15 -10.37
CA ASP A 134 7.17 -14.39 -11.80
C ASP A 134 5.89 -14.47 -12.65
N ASN A 135 4.70 -14.33 -12.04
CA ASN A 135 3.44 -14.39 -12.77
C ASN A 135 3.19 -13.10 -13.56
N LYS A 136 3.63 -13.10 -14.82
CA LYS A 136 3.45 -11.99 -15.76
C LYS A 136 2.00 -11.58 -16.01
N LYS A 137 1.02 -12.48 -15.80
CA LYS A 137 -0.42 -12.13 -15.97
C LYS A 137 -0.98 -11.37 -14.78
N PHE A 138 -0.42 -11.59 -13.60
CA PHE A 138 -0.80 -10.89 -12.39
C PHE A 138 -0.09 -9.54 -12.29
N SER A 139 1.17 -9.48 -12.73
CA SER A 139 1.88 -8.23 -12.96
C SER A 139 1.12 -7.34 -13.96
N GLY A 140 0.87 -6.08 -13.61
CA GLY A 140 0.27 -5.10 -14.52
C GLY A 140 -1.25 -5.24 -14.67
N CYS A 141 -1.90 -6.12 -13.91
CA CYS A 141 -3.35 -6.21 -13.91
C CYS A 141 -3.98 -5.20 -12.93
N GLU A 142 -5.27 -4.96 -13.10
CA GLU A 142 -6.11 -4.27 -12.13
C GLU A 142 -6.97 -5.32 -11.41
N LEU A 143 -6.91 -5.32 -10.07
CA LEU A 143 -7.78 -6.13 -9.23
C LEU A 143 -8.99 -5.29 -8.81
N GLN A 144 -10.17 -5.91 -8.83
CA GLN A 144 -11.42 -5.27 -8.44
C GLN A 144 -11.97 -5.95 -7.20
N LEU A 145 -12.37 -5.16 -6.20
CA LEU A 145 -13.03 -5.70 -5.02
C LEU A 145 -14.36 -6.37 -5.37
N SER A 146 -15.06 -5.85 -6.38
CA SER A 146 -16.33 -6.39 -6.82
C SER A 146 -16.25 -7.83 -7.35
N ASP A 147 -15.07 -8.32 -7.74
CA ASP A 147 -14.86 -9.72 -8.12
C ASP A 147 -15.05 -10.70 -6.95
N ALA A 148 -15.01 -10.20 -5.70
CA ALA A 148 -15.27 -11.01 -4.50
C ALA A 148 -16.77 -11.06 -4.12
N PHE A 149 -17.64 -10.29 -4.79
CA PHE A 149 -19.06 -10.22 -4.46
C PHE A 149 -19.93 -10.97 -5.46
N GLU A 150 -21.07 -11.47 -4.99
CA GLU A 150 -22.12 -12.01 -5.87
C GLU A 150 -22.83 -10.90 -6.68
N ASN A 151 -22.95 -9.69 -6.11
CA ASN A 151 -23.49 -8.50 -6.77
C ASN A 151 -22.47 -7.34 -6.68
N LYS A 152 -22.27 -6.61 -7.78
CA LYS A 152 -21.21 -5.62 -8.00
C LYS A 152 -21.66 -4.15 -7.92
N GLU A 153 -22.89 -3.85 -7.52
CA GLU A 153 -23.49 -2.52 -7.72
C GLU A 153 -23.06 -1.42 -6.74
N PHE A 154 -22.77 -1.75 -5.48
CA PHE A 154 -22.69 -0.74 -4.41
C PHE A 154 -21.28 -0.38 -3.92
N LEU A 155 -20.28 -1.24 -4.18
CA LEU A 155 -18.94 -1.04 -3.66
C LEU A 155 -17.89 -1.52 -4.66
N GLU A 156 -16.98 -0.61 -5.02
CA GLU A 156 -15.82 -0.93 -5.84
C GLU A 156 -14.57 -0.29 -5.23
N ALA A 157 -13.48 -1.05 -5.25
CA ALA A 157 -12.14 -0.60 -4.93
C ALA A 157 -11.18 -1.29 -5.91
N LYS A 158 -10.44 -0.48 -6.65
CA LYS A 158 -9.52 -0.95 -7.68
C LYS A 158 -8.10 -0.86 -7.20
N VAL A 159 -7.33 -1.91 -7.44
CA VAL A 159 -5.92 -1.99 -7.05
C VAL A 159 -5.08 -2.25 -8.29
N LYS A 160 -4.10 -1.38 -8.54
CA LYS A 160 -3.12 -1.58 -9.61
C LYS A 160 -2.00 -2.49 -9.11
N VAL A 161 -1.74 -3.57 -9.84
CA VAL A 161 -0.61 -4.45 -9.54
C VAL A 161 0.61 -3.99 -10.32
N LEU A 162 1.57 -3.41 -9.62
CA LEU A 162 2.82 -2.92 -10.17
C LEU A 162 3.86 -4.04 -10.19
N ASN A 163 4.74 -4.01 -11.19
CA ASN A 163 5.89 -4.89 -11.28
C ASN A 163 7.20 -4.09 -11.16
N GLN A 164 8.33 -4.79 -11.09
CA GLN A 164 9.67 -4.19 -11.01
C GLN A 164 10.06 -3.31 -12.21
N GLU A 165 9.36 -3.40 -13.34
CA GLU A 165 9.63 -2.59 -14.54
C GLU A 165 8.75 -1.32 -14.58
N SER A 166 7.60 -1.33 -13.89
CA SER A 166 6.59 -0.27 -13.88
C SER A 166 6.85 0.80 -12.82
N VAL A 167 7.66 0.45 -11.81
CA VAL A 167 8.20 1.40 -10.85
C VAL A 167 9.69 1.46 -11.16
N ASP A 168 10.21 2.67 -11.38
CA ASP A 168 11.57 2.85 -11.87
C ASP A 168 12.54 2.00 -11.07
N LYS A 169 13.44 1.41 -11.83
CA LYS A 169 14.42 0.47 -11.34
C LYS A 169 15.17 1.13 -10.21
N GLU A 170 15.62 2.38 -10.26
CA GLU A 170 16.34 2.99 -9.13
C GLU A 170 15.48 3.21 -7.87
N SER A 171 14.19 3.57 -8.02
CA SER A 171 13.26 3.76 -6.90
C SER A 171 12.93 2.46 -6.16
N ILE A 172 12.98 1.30 -6.85
CA ILE A 172 12.80 -0.04 -6.25
C ILE A 172 14.12 -0.85 -6.15
N ILE A 173 15.22 -0.53 -6.84
CA ILE A 173 16.47 -1.33 -6.93
C ILE A 173 17.18 -1.37 -5.58
N PHE A 174 16.93 -0.41 -4.70
CA PHE A 174 17.40 -0.50 -3.32
C PHE A 174 16.74 -1.68 -2.55
N ALA A 175 15.74 -2.37 -3.14
CA ALA A 175 15.21 -3.67 -2.73
C ALA A 175 16.10 -4.87 -3.01
N ARG A 176 17.10 -4.69 -3.88
CA ARG A 176 17.86 -5.79 -4.47
C ARG A 176 19.29 -5.88 -3.96
N TYR A 177 19.78 -4.84 -3.30
CA TYR A 177 21.08 -4.84 -2.65
C TYR A 177 20.84 -4.78 -1.14
N TYR A 178 20.69 -5.94 -0.50
CA TYR A 178 21.48 -6.47 0.64
C TYR A 178 20.98 -7.88 0.96
#